data_AF-A0A822BBT2-F1
#
_entry.id   AF-A0A822BBT2-F1
#
_cell.length_a   1.000
_cell.length_b   1.000
_cell.length_c   1.000
_cell.angle_alpha   90.00
_cell.angle_beta   90.00
_cell.angle_gamma   90.00
#
_symmetry.space_group_name_H-M   'P 1'
#
loop_
_entity.id
_entity.type
_entity.pdbx_description
1 polymer ?
#
loop_
_entity_poly.entity_id
_entity_poly.type
_entity_poly.pdbx_seq_one_letter_code
_entity_poly.pdbx_strand_id
1 'polypeptide(L)'
;MPPMLEYRALYEKKIIQSIRYSLNKDQLLLRRTADDKNTYYLGQLDEFQEKSNEYIENSNSYEFIAIIDENHTEEQQLKKIMQALDVEFDKLYQRKLIHKDYQMKFSISKKTNIKLPYVYFLPRKDQDDNVLVEPRFSSFKTSPIYALANYLDEILRPLFENYSSSTTSLNGGDFMQKLDYYSTQQNFLKPQTNFATFKIHNLSMNVSHSSLLRALGTFLVSPFVANRFHKLSSEDIEALMALVLKNIFFTFNKKLYRVTKGYPLNLPITDLLCNIYLHDWQTSLLRQIHLKELFYSRYHNIGFFTWNASTEYLERLFDELQQTLDFDIKLITYIGTRVEFLNAVIENVKGILETRVYHNPNEQPFLLPYAENHPRLRHRQWFRYALIRAGQYCSSFEDFEDERRYIEMTFLTNGYSLDFVEYHLRQFYSIFFRSEYRIKDMNRHTYRTLRRELFCFVDEEKRELKEAQQLQKNHLRIDLHYLFDWGSRCQFNDRFYKLWSSIINEDPEFKNFDLKINVNSKHCYSSNMLLSRIRKDM
;
A
#
# COMPACT_ATOMS: atom_id res chain seq x y z
N MET A 1 -29.76 -9.89 20.73
CA MET A 1 -29.70 -8.52 20.16
C MET A 1 -31.14 -8.03 19.94
N PRO A 2 -31.42 -6.72 20.01
CA PRO A 2 -32.75 -6.19 19.74
C PRO A 2 -33.19 -6.49 18.29
N PRO A 3 -34.46 -6.85 18.05
CA PRO A 3 -34.94 -7.31 16.74
C PRO A 3 -35.15 -6.19 15.72
N MET A 4 -35.29 -4.94 16.17
CA MET A 4 -35.48 -3.76 15.33
C MET A 4 -34.24 -2.87 15.35
N LEU A 5 -33.91 -2.30 14.19
CA LEU A 5 -32.69 -1.55 13.94
C LEU A 5 -32.48 -0.38 14.92
N GLU A 6 -33.53 0.41 15.17
CA GLU A 6 -33.45 1.57 16.06
C GLU A 6 -33.09 1.18 17.49
N TYR A 7 -33.68 0.09 17.98
CA TYR A 7 -33.34 -0.46 19.30
C TYR A 7 -31.92 -1.01 19.34
N ARG A 8 -31.44 -1.61 18.25
CA ARG A 8 -30.05 -2.06 18.14
C ARG A 8 -29.08 -0.88 18.14
N ALA A 9 -29.36 0.19 17.40
CA ALA A 9 -28.54 1.40 17.38
C ALA A 9 -28.49 2.10 18.75
N LEU A 10 -29.62 2.19 19.46
CA LEU A 10 -29.67 2.72 20.82
C LEU A 10 -28.91 1.84 21.82
N TYR A 11 -29.02 0.52 21.69
CA TYR A 11 -28.28 -0.44 22.50
C TYR A 11 -26.77 -0.34 22.26
N GLU A 12 -26.33 -0.32 21.00
CA GLU A 12 -24.92 -0.15 20.62
C GLU A 12 -24.36 1.20 21.10
N LYS A 13 -25.14 2.28 21.00
CA LYS A 13 -24.76 3.60 21.54
C LYS A 13 -24.54 3.53 23.06
N LYS A 14 -25.44 2.89 23.81
CA LYS A 14 -25.30 2.71 25.26
C LYS A 14 -24.05 1.89 25.61
N ILE A 15 -23.78 0.82 24.86
CA ILE A 15 -22.55 0.03 25.02
C ILE A 15 -21.31 0.89 24.79
N ILE A 16 -21.23 1.63 23.69
CA ILE A 16 -20.08 2.49 23.38
C ILE A 16 -19.87 3.53 24.48
N GLN A 17 -20.94 4.12 25.00
CA GLN A 17 -20.86 5.07 26.12
C GLN A 17 -20.34 4.40 27.40
N SER A 18 -20.82 3.19 27.71
CA SER A 18 -20.34 2.42 28.86
C SER A 18 -18.85 2.07 28.73
N ILE A 19 -18.43 1.58 27.56
CA ILE A 19 -17.02 1.27 27.29
C ILE A 19 -16.15 2.52 27.48
N ARG A 20 -16.55 3.65 26.89
CA ARG A 20 -15.81 4.92 27.04
C ARG A 20 -15.70 5.38 28.50
N TYR A 21 -16.78 5.23 29.26
CA TYR A 21 -16.77 5.56 30.68
C TYR A 21 -15.75 4.70 31.44
N SER A 22 -15.78 3.38 31.23
CA SER A 22 -14.80 2.46 31.84
C SER A 22 -13.36 2.77 31.42
N LEU A 23 -13.12 2.98 30.13
CA LEU A 23 -11.78 3.32 29.63
C LEU A 23 -11.22 4.60 30.29
N ASN A 24 -12.03 5.64 30.42
CA ASN A 24 -11.61 6.89 31.06
C ASN A 24 -11.43 6.75 32.58
N LYS A 25 -12.35 6.05 33.25
CA LYS A 25 -12.30 5.85 34.70
C LYS A 25 -11.04 5.08 35.10
N ASP A 26 -10.72 4.04 34.35
CA ASP A 26 -9.65 3.09 34.68
C ASP A 26 -8.33 3.42 33.95
N GLN A 27 -8.23 4.57 33.27
CA GLN A 27 -7.07 5.01 32.48
C GLN A 27 -6.59 3.95 31.47
N LEU A 28 -7.53 3.31 30.78
CA LEU A 28 -7.25 2.26 29.81
C LEU A 28 -7.26 2.79 28.36
N LEU A 29 -6.36 2.26 27.55
CA LEU A 29 -6.31 2.45 26.12
C LEU A 29 -6.87 1.21 25.40
N LEU A 30 -7.95 1.37 24.65
CA LEU A 30 -8.42 0.38 23.68
C LEU A 30 -8.04 0.83 22.27
N ARG A 31 -7.15 0.11 21.60
CA ARG A 31 -6.66 0.47 20.26
C ARG A 31 -6.46 -0.77 19.39
N ARG A 32 -6.75 -0.66 18.09
CA ARG A 32 -6.38 -1.70 17.12
C ARG A 32 -4.85 -1.83 17.06
N THR A 33 -4.36 -3.05 16.97
CA THR A 33 -2.95 -3.34 16.75
C THR A 33 -2.46 -2.83 15.40
N ALA A 34 -1.15 -2.60 15.30
CA ALA A 34 -0.49 -2.13 14.10
C ALA A 34 -0.45 -3.19 12.99
N ASP A 35 -0.70 -4.46 13.33
CA ASP A 35 -0.71 -5.61 12.44
C ASP A 35 -2.02 -5.75 11.64
N ASP A 36 -1.97 -6.63 10.64
CA ASP A 36 -3.09 -6.93 9.76
C ASP A 36 -4.06 -7.96 10.37
N LYS A 37 -3.82 -8.43 11.60
CA LYS A 37 -4.57 -9.50 12.26
C LYS A 37 -5.93 -9.09 12.81
N ASN A 38 -6.29 -7.81 12.66
CA ASN A 38 -7.54 -7.22 13.15
C ASN A 38 -7.75 -7.39 14.67
N THR A 39 -6.66 -7.43 15.44
CA THR A 39 -6.71 -7.57 16.89
C THR A 39 -6.79 -6.22 17.61
N TYR A 40 -7.28 -6.22 18.84
CA TYR A 40 -7.36 -5.04 19.69
C TYR A 40 -6.49 -5.23 20.93
N TYR A 41 -5.75 -4.19 21.27
CA TYR A 41 -5.02 -4.06 22.52
C TYR A 41 -5.85 -3.27 23.52
N LEU A 42 -6.00 -3.83 24.72
CA LEU A 42 -6.52 -3.14 25.90
C LEU A 42 -5.41 -3.15 26.95
N GLY A 43 -4.96 -1.98 27.38
CA GLY A 43 -3.95 -1.87 28.43
C GLY A 43 -3.87 -0.48 29.03
N GLN A 44 -2.91 -0.23 29.91
CA GLN A 44 -2.78 1.05 30.62
C GLN A 44 -2.37 2.17 29.66
N LEU A 45 -3.02 3.33 29.78
CA LEU A 45 -2.75 4.50 28.95
C LEU A 45 -1.35 5.07 29.22
N ASP A 46 -0.97 5.16 30.50
CA ASP A 46 0.31 5.75 30.92
C ASP A 46 1.50 4.91 30.42
N GLU A 47 1.45 3.59 30.62
CA GLU A 47 2.47 2.66 30.10
C GLU A 47 2.64 2.78 28.58
N PHE A 48 1.52 2.90 27.84
CA PHE A 48 1.56 3.09 26.40
C PHE A 48 2.19 4.44 25.99
N GLN A 49 1.91 5.50 26.75
CA GLN A 49 2.51 6.82 26.51
C GLN A 49 4.00 6.83 26.82
N GLU A 50 4.43 6.20 27.90
CA GLU A 50 5.84 6.03 28.26
C GLU A 50 6.61 5.31 27.15
N LYS A 51 6.13 4.13 26.72
CA LYS A 51 6.73 3.39 25.59
C LYS A 51 6.80 4.21 24.30
N SER A 52 5.78 5.02 24.03
CA SER A 52 5.73 5.90 22.85
C SER A 52 6.76 7.03 22.92
N ASN A 53 6.94 7.62 24.11
CA ASN A 53 7.94 8.65 24.35
C ASN A 53 9.36 8.06 24.26
N GLU A 54 9.59 6.95 24.94
CA GLU A 54 10.86 6.23 24.95
C GLU A 54 11.28 5.86 23.53
N TYR A 55 10.35 5.41 22.68
CA TYR A 55 10.63 5.10 21.28
C TYR A 55 11.21 6.31 20.52
N ILE A 56 10.60 7.49 20.66
CA ILE A 56 11.08 8.69 19.96
C ILE A 56 12.40 9.19 20.54
N GLU A 57 12.54 9.17 21.87
CA GLU A 57 13.71 9.71 22.57
C GLU A 57 14.95 8.83 22.42
N ASN A 58 14.79 7.51 22.37
CA ASN A 58 15.89 6.56 22.16
C ASN A 58 16.21 6.30 20.68
N SER A 59 15.39 6.80 19.75
CA SER A 59 15.59 6.59 18.32
C SER A 59 16.71 7.48 17.78
N ASN A 60 17.69 6.87 17.11
CA ASN A 60 18.71 7.58 16.34
C ASN A 60 18.20 8.11 14.99
N SER A 61 16.93 7.88 14.66
CA SER A 61 16.32 8.22 13.37
C SER A 61 15.64 9.59 13.37
N TYR A 62 15.49 10.20 14.55
CA TYR A 62 14.81 11.47 14.74
C TYR A 62 15.70 12.46 15.48
N GLU A 63 15.66 13.71 15.03
CA GLU A 63 16.34 14.82 15.67
C GLU A 63 15.29 15.76 16.26
N PHE A 64 15.46 16.09 17.54
CA PHE A 64 14.63 17.09 18.21
C PHE A 64 14.99 18.49 17.69
N ILE A 65 13.97 19.27 17.33
CA ILE A 65 14.13 20.62 16.76
C ILE A 65 13.65 21.69 17.73
N ALA A 66 12.44 21.55 18.28
CA ALA A 66 11.85 22.57 19.14
C ALA A 66 10.69 22.02 19.99
N ILE A 67 10.40 22.71 21.10
CA ILE A 67 9.15 22.55 21.86
C ILE A 67 8.06 23.40 21.20
N ILE A 68 6.82 22.90 21.22
CA ILE A 68 5.61 23.59 20.79
C ILE A 68 4.82 23.97 22.04
N ASP A 69 4.78 25.26 22.34
CA ASP A 69 4.07 25.83 23.49
C ASP A 69 3.37 27.15 23.10
N GLU A 70 2.85 27.88 24.09
CA GLU A 70 2.14 29.15 23.86
C GLU A 70 3.06 30.24 23.27
N ASN A 71 4.36 30.20 23.57
CA ASN A 71 5.35 31.17 23.08
C ASN A 71 5.97 30.74 21.75
N HIS A 72 6.00 29.43 21.47
CA HIS A 72 6.57 28.79 20.28
C HIS A 72 5.51 27.93 19.61
N THR A 73 4.47 28.58 19.10
CA THR A 73 3.33 27.88 18.49
C THR A 73 3.76 27.05 17.27
N GLU A 74 3.00 25.99 16.97
CA GLU A 74 3.22 25.16 15.78
C GLU A 74 3.23 25.99 14.49
N GLU A 75 2.37 27.01 14.42
CA GLU A 75 2.26 27.91 13.28
C GLU A 75 3.53 28.76 13.08
N GLN A 76 4.13 29.27 14.15
CA GLN A 76 5.39 30.00 14.08
C GLN A 76 6.54 29.12 13.60
N GLN A 77 6.62 27.87 14.11
CA GLN A 77 7.65 26.92 13.68
C GLN A 77 7.46 26.53 12.22
N LEU A 78 6.22 26.25 11.80
CA LEU A 78 5.86 25.97 10.42
C LEU A 78 6.27 27.14 9.51
N LYS A 79 5.99 28.38 9.90
CA LYS A 79 6.38 29.57 9.13
C LYS A 79 7.89 29.68 8.96
N LYS A 80 8.69 29.37 9.98
CA LYS A 80 10.16 29.32 9.90
C LYS A 80 10.63 28.27 8.90
N ILE A 81 10.07 27.06 8.95
CA ILE A 81 10.38 25.98 7.99
C ILE A 81 10.03 26.41 6.56
N MET A 82 8.86 27.01 6.36
CA MET A 82 8.41 27.48 5.06
C MET A 82 9.32 28.57 4.49
N GLN A 83 9.76 29.53 5.31
CA GLN A 83 10.70 30.57 4.92
C GLN A 83 12.07 29.99 4.56
N ALA A 84 12.59 29.05 5.35
CA ALA A 84 13.85 28.38 5.06
C ALA A 84 13.79 27.59 3.73
N LEU A 85 12.67 26.89 3.47
CA LEU A 85 12.47 26.19 2.20
C LEU A 85 12.37 27.13 1.00
N ASP A 86 11.65 28.25 1.13
CA ASP A 86 11.57 29.25 0.07
C ASP A 86 12.96 29.81 -0.29
N VAL A 87 13.82 30.05 0.70
CA VAL A 87 15.22 30.46 0.48
C VAL A 87 16.00 29.39 -0.28
N GLU A 88 15.82 28.10 0.04
CA GLU A 88 16.47 27.02 -0.70
C GLU A 88 15.93 26.92 -2.14
N PHE A 89 14.61 27.08 -2.35
CA PHE A 89 14.04 27.14 -3.69
C PHE A 89 14.55 28.31 -4.53
N ASP A 90 14.75 29.48 -3.91
CA ASP A 90 15.33 30.64 -4.57
C ASP A 90 16.79 30.38 -5.00
N LYS A 91 17.59 29.73 -4.14
CA LYS A 91 18.96 29.32 -4.50
C LYS A 91 18.97 28.34 -5.68
N LEU A 92 18.05 27.37 -5.69
CA LEU A 92 17.92 26.40 -6.77
C LEU A 92 17.53 27.07 -8.10
N TYR A 93 16.63 28.05 -8.04
CA TYR A 93 16.25 28.85 -9.20
C TYR A 93 17.39 29.72 -9.71
N GLN A 94 18.13 30.40 -8.83
CA GLN A 94 19.29 31.21 -9.20
C GLN A 94 20.39 30.39 -9.89
N ARG A 95 20.57 29.13 -9.46
CA ARG A 95 21.46 28.16 -10.09
C ARG A 95 20.94 27.59 -11.41
N LYS A 96 19.72 27.95 -11.82
CA LYS A 96 19.01 27.44 -13.01
C LYS A 96 18.68 25.94 -12.96
N LEU A 97 18.60 25.36 -11.76
CA LEU A 97 18.26 23.95 -11.58
C LEU A 97 16.74 23.72 -11.66
N ILE A 98 15.93 24.75 -11.41
CA ILE A 98 14.47 24.69 -11.56
C ILE A 98 13.99 25.85 -12.44
N HIS A 99 12.94 25.61 -13.23
CA HIS A 99 12.28 26.65 -14.02
C HIS A 99 11.52 27.63 -13.11
N LYS A 100 11.31 28.88 -13.58
CA LYS A 100 10.57 29.92 -12.85
C LYS A 100 9.17 29.46 -12.43
N ASP A 101 8.49 28.70 -13.27
CA ASP A 101 7.16 28.17 -12.96
C ASP A 101 7.19 27.18 -11.78
N TYR A 102 8.25 26.36 -11.69
CA TYR A 102 8.44 25.45 -10.58
C TYR A 102 8.85 26.18 -9.31
N GLN A 103 9.68 27.21 -9.39
CA GLN A 103 9.98 28.09 -8.26
C GLN A 103 8.68 28.64 -7.66
N MET A 104 7.80 29.22 -8.49
CA MET A 104 6.51 29.75 -8.03
C MET A 104 5.59 28.65 -7.47
N LYS A 105 5.58 27.45 -8.08
CA LYS A 105 4.80 26.29 -7.61
C LYS A 105 5.29 25.76 -6.26
N PHE A 106 6.61 25.78 -6.03
CA PHE A 106 7.25 25.30 -4.81
C PHE A 106 7.29 26.35 -3.71
N SER A 107 7.25 27.64 -4.03
CA SER A 107 7.09 28.69 -3.02
C SER A 107 5.85 28.42 -2.17
N ILE A 108 6.05 28.29 -0.87
CA ILE A 108 5.02 27.84 0.06
C ILE A 108 4.59 28.91 1.04
N SER A 109 5.37 29.98 1.28
CA SER A 109 5.02 31.06 2.22
C SER A 109 3.65 31.70 2.01
N LYS A 110 3.10 31.63 0.79
CA LYS A 110 1.79 32.19 0.42
C LYS A 110 0.62 31.20 0.53
N LYS A 111 0.88 29.94 0.88
CA LYS A 111 -0.16 28.88 0.95
C LYS A 111 -0.72 28.78 2.36
N THR A 112 -2.05 28.78 2.48
CA THR A 112 -2.76 28.77 3.77
C THR A 112 -3.14 27.36 4.27
N ASN A 113 -3.10 26.35 3.40
CA ASN A 113 -3.52 24.98 3.73
C ASN A 113 -2.35 24.04 4.09
N ILE A 114 -1.22 24.59 4.54
CA ILE A 114 -0.04 23.81 4.94
C ILE A 114 -0.15 23.46 6.43
N LYS A 115 0.17 22.21 6.78
CA LYS A 115 0.20 21.72 8.16
C LYS A 115 1.37 20.76 8.35
N LEU A 116 1.93 20.75 9.55
CA LEU A 116 2.92 19.74 9.91
C LEU A 116 2.23 18.38 10.07
N PRO A 117 2.81 17.32 9.49
CA PRO A 117 2.42 15.96 9.84
C PRO A 117 2.69 15.73 11.33
N TYR A 118 1.84 14.95 11.98
CA TYR A 118 2.10 14.40 13.30
C TYR A 118 2.34 12.88 13.23
N VAL A 119 3.05 12.35 14.23
CA VAL A 119 3.21 10.91 14.47
C VAL A 119 2.28 10.47 15.60
N TYR A 120 1.72 9.27 15.48
CA TYR A 120 1.01 8.57 16.54
C TYR A 120 1.43 7.11 16.56
N PHE A 121 1.28 6.45 17.69
CA PHE A 121 1.69 5.05 17.84
C PHE A 121 0.50 4.10 17.80
N LEU A 122 0.71 2.91 17.23
CA LEU A 122 -0.18 1.78 17.38
C LEU A 122 0.53 0.67 18.19
N PRO A 123 -0.20 -0.08 19.04
CA PRO A 123 0.37 -1.21 19.75
C PRO A 123 0.73 -2.33 18.77
N ARG A 124 1.85 -2.99 18.98
CA ARG A 124 2.30 -4.14 18.20
C ARG A 124 2.74 -5.24 19.17
N LYS A 125 2.34 -6.47 18.90
CA LYS A 125 2.82 -7.63 19.67
C LYS A 125 4.09 -8.18 19.05
N ASP A 126 5.06 -8.56 19.88
CA ASP A 126 6.19 -9.37 19.43
C ASP A 126 5.86 -10.88 19.48
N GLN A 127 6.88 -11.72 19.31
CA GLN A 127 6.72 -13.18 19.32
C GLN A 127 6.39 -13.74 20.72
N ASP A 128 6.74 -13.00 21.78
CA ASP A 128 6.54 -13.37 23.18
C ASP A 128 5.29 -12.70 23.78
N ASP A 129 4.40 -12.19 22.92
CA ASP A 129 3.19 -11.46 23.29
C ASP A 129 3.43 -10.16 24.07
N ASN A 130 4.66 -9.64 24.11
CA ASN A 130 4.95 -8.34 24.71
C ASN A 130 4.45 -7.21 23.82
N VAL A 131 3.95 -6.15 24.47
CA VAL A 131 3.39 -4.98 23.79
C VAL A 131 4.50 -3.97 23.53
N LEU A 132 4.83 -3.83 22.25
CA LEU A 132 5.66 -2.78 21.67
C LEU A 132 4.78 -1.70 21.04
N VAL A 133 5.42 -0.61 20.59
CA VAL A 133 4.77 0.48 19.87
C VAL A 133 5.33 0.60 18.46
N GLU A 134 4.48 0.92 17.49
CA GLU A 134 4.86 1.14 16.09
C GLU A 134 4.42 2.54 15.64
N PRO A 135 5.34 3.38 15.13
CA PRO A 135 5.00 4.73 14.70
C PRO A 135 4.18 4.73 13.41
N ARG A 136 3.17 5.59 13.36
CA ARG A 136 2.35 5.89 12.20
C ARG A 136 2.39 7.38 11.94
N PHE A 137 2.78 7.75 10.72
CA PHE A 137 2.73 9.12 10.27
C PHE A 137 1.32 9.47 9.78
N SER A 138 0.84 10.65 10.15
CA SER A 138 -0.29 11.28 9.47
C SER A 138 0.10 11.75 8.08
N SER A 139 -0.90 12.04 7.23
CA SER A 139 -0.72 12.35 5.82
C SER A 139 0.24 13.53 5.57
N PHE A 140 1.26 13.31 4.74
CA PHE A 140 2.19 14.35 4.29
C PHE A 140 1.63 15.26 3.19
N LYS A 141 0.40 15.03 2.68
CA LYS A 141 -0.19 15.81 1.57
C LYS A 141 -0.24 17.32 1.80
N THR A 142 -0.34 17.76 3.06
CA THR A 142 -0.35 19.17 3.44
C THR A 142 0.99 19.66 3.97
N SER A 143 2.04 18.82 3.95
CA SER A 143 3.36 19.19 4.46
C SER A 143 4.06 20.21 3.54
N PRO A 144 4.96 21.05 4.09
CA PRO A 144 5.77 22.01 3.32
C PRO A 144 6.49 21.39 2.12
N ILE A 145 7.05 20.19 2.30
CA ILE A 145 7.92 19.54 1.31
C ILE A 145 7.16 18.73 0.25
N TYR A 146 5.84 18.54 0.42
CA TYR A 146 5.04 17.64 -0.41
C TYR A 146 5.07 18.01 -1.89
N ALA A 147 5.01 19.30 -2.23
CA ALA A 147 4.95 19.74 -3.62
C ALA A 147 6.21 19.34 -4.41
N LEU A 148 7.39 19.47 -3.78
CA LEU A 148 8.65 19.02 -4.37
C LEU A 148 8.71 17.51 -4.46
N ALA A 149 8.38 16.82 -3.36
CA ALA A 149 8.36 15.36 -3.31
C ALA A 149 7.46 14.75 -4.40
N ASN A 150 6.23 15.28 -4.55
CA ASN A 150 5.27 14.83 -5.56
C ASN A 150 5.78 15.10 -6.99
N TYR A 151 6.43 16.24 -7.21
CA TYR A 151 7.03 16.54 -8.53
C TYR A 151 8.14 15.56 -8.91
N LEU A 152 9.06 15.26 -7.98
CA LEU A 152 10.10 14.27 -8.22
C LEU A 152 9.51 12.88 -8.47
N ASP A 153 8.44 12.53 -7.75
CA ASP A 153 7.75 11.26 -7.92
C ASP A 153 7.13 11.13 -9.32
N GLU A 154 6.45 12.17 -9.79
CA GLU A 154 5.82 12.23 -11.12
C GLU A 154 6.83 12.05 -12.26
N ILE A 155 8.07 12.52 -12.08
CA ILE A 155 9.13 12.39 -13.08
C ILE A 155 9.82 11.03 -13.02
N LEU A 156 10.16 10.56 -11.81
CA LEU A 156 11.02 9.39 -11.62
C LEU A 156 10.23 8.07 -11.64
N ARG A 157 9.01 8.05 -11.10
CA ARG A 157 8.22 6.81 -10.95
C ARG A 157 8.00 6.09 -12.28
N PRO A 158 7.57 6.75 -13.37
CA PRO A 158 7.37 6.06 -14.65
C PRO A 158 8.67 5.48 -15.22
N LEU A 159 9.80 6.13 -14.98
CA LEU A 159 11.10 5.65 -15.45
C LEU A 159 11.50 4.39 -14.68
N PHE A 160 11.34 4.41 -13.36
CA PHE A 160 11.66 3.27 -12.51
C PHE A 160 10.71 2.09 -12.72
N GLU A 161 9.40 2.32 -12.86
CA GLU A 161 8.41 1.27 -13.11
C GLU A 161 8.69 0.55 -14.43
N ASN A 162 9.06 1.29 -15.48
CA ASN A 162 9.49 0.69 -16.74
C ASN A 162 10.78 -0.12 -16.57
N TYR A 163 11.77 0.45 -15.89
CA TYR A 163 13.07 -0.19 -15.63
C TYR A 163 12.96 -1.49 -14.80
N SER A 164 12.05 -1.52 -13.84
CA SER A 164 11.93 -2.62 -12.86
C SER A 164 10.77 -3.59 -13.15
N SER A 165 10.00 -3.37 -14.21
CA SER A 165 8.76 -4.12 -14.54
C SER A 165 8.92 -5.64 -14.63
N SER A 166 10.11 -6.13 -15.01
CA SER A 166 10.43 -7.56 -15.12
C SER A 166 10.79 -8.21 -13.78
N THR A 167 11.14 -7.42 -12.76
CA THR A 167 11.65 -7.89 -11.46
C THR A 167 10.71 -7.59 -10.30
N THR A 168 9.62 -6.87 -10.55
CA THR A 168 8.66 -6.47 -9.54
C THR A 168 7.27 -6.99 -9.86
N SER A 169 6.44 -7.20 -8.83
CA SER A 169 5.02 -7.49 -8.97
C SER A 169 4.18 -6.37 -8.40
N LEU A 170 3.03 -6.10 -9.00
CA LEU A 170 2.09 -5.06 -8.55
C LEU A 170 1.24 -5.50 -7.36
N ASN A 171 0.90 -6.78 -7.32
CA ASN A 171 0.11 -7.43 -6.28
C ASN A 171 0.28 -8.95 -6.39
N GLY A 172 -0.37 -9.70 -5.51
CA GLY A 172 -0.28 -11.15 -5.53
C GLY A 172 -0.90 -11.82 -6.76
N GLY A 173 -1.91 -11.23 -7.40
CA GLY A 173 -2.47 -11.73 -8.66
C GLY A 173 -1.47 -11.64 -9.83
N ASP A 174 -0.79 -10.49 -9.98
CA ASP A 174 0.31 -10.32 -10.93
C ASP A 174 1.46 -11.28 -10.66
N PHE A 175 1.84 -11.45 -9.40
CA PHE A 175 2.85 -12.43 -8.99
C PHE A 175 2.46 -13.85 -9.41
N MET A 176 1.24 -14.30 -9.09
CA MET A 176 0.76 -15.64 -9.43
C MET A 176 0.72 -15.87 -10.92
N GLN A 177 0.26 -14.90 -11.70
CA GLN A 177 0.25 -14.99 -13.15
C GLN A 177 1.67 -15.16 -13.72
N LYS A 178 2.64 -14.36 -13.26
CA LYS A 178 4.03 -14.46 -13.70
C LYS A 178 4.66 -15.80 -13.34
N LEU A 179 4.39 -16.30 -12.13
CA LEU A 179 4.90 -17.58 -11.66
C LEU A 179 4.27 -18.77 -12.42
N ASP A 180 2.95 -18.72 -12.66
CA ASP A 180 2.23 -19.72 -13.46
C ASP A 180 2.75 -19.76 -14.91
N TYR A 181 3.02 -18.59 -15.50
CA TYR A 181 3.63 -18.48 -16.82
C TYR A 181 5.02 -19.13 -16.88
N TYR A 182 5.89 -18.83 -15.90
CA TYR A 182 7.22 -19.44 -15.77
C TYR A 182 7.15 -20.97 -15.64
N SER A 183 6.22 -21.48 -14.83
CA SER A 183 6.08 -22.92 -14.61
C SER A 183 5.48 -23.64 -15.81
N THR A 184 4.40 -23.12 -16.40
CA THR A 184 3.57 -23.87 -17.36
C THR A 184 3.93 -23.62 -18.82
N GLN A 185 4.27 -22.39 -19.17
CA GLN A 185 4.55 -22.02 -20.58
C GLN A 185 6.02 -22.24 -20.92
N GLN A 186 6.92 -22.01 -19.96
CA GLN A 186 8.36 -22.15 -20.17
C GLN A 186 8.91 -23.50 -19.71
N ASN A 187 8.15 -24.25 -18.91
CA ASN A 187 8.53 -25.57 -18.37
C ASN A 187 9.91 -25.56 -17.66
N PHE A 188 10.20 -24.46 -16.95
CA PHE A 188 11.49 -24.26 -16.29
C PHE A 188 11.56 -24.81 -14.86
N LEU A 189 10.42 -25.21 -14.29
CA LEU A 189 10.38 -25.77 -12.95
C LEU A 189 10.86 -27.23 -12.96
N LYS A 190 11.95 -27.52 -12.25
CA LYS A 190 12.56 -28.85 -12.17
C LYS A 190 12.16 -29.54 -10.86
N PRO A 191 12.21 -30.88 -10.76
CA PRO A 191 11.94 -31.60 -9.53
C PRO A 191 12.77 -31.16 -8.32
N GLN A 192 14.02 -30.75 -8.57
CA GLN A 192 14.96 -30.26 -7.55
C GLN A 192 14.93 -28.74 -7.33
N THR A 193 14.04 -28.01 -8.01
CA THR A 193 13.96 -26.55 -7.85
C THR A 193 13.50 -26.22 -6.43
N ASN A 194 14.33 -25.45 -5.73
CA ASN A 194 13.95 -24.81 -4.48
C ASN A 194 13.32 -23.45 -4.77
N PHE A 195 12.44 -23.03 -3.88
CA PHE A 195 11.99 -21.66 -3.78
C PHE A 195 12.76 -20.97 -2.66
N ALA A 196 13.09 -19.71 -2.89
CA ALA A 196 13.71 -18.85 -1.91
C ALA A 196 12.91 -17.58 -1.76
N THR A 197 12.69 -17.18 -0.51
CA THR A 197 12.06 -15.90 -0.16
C THR A 197 12.99 -15.08 0.69
N PHE A 198 12.89 -13.77 0.59
CA PHE A 198 13.54 -12.85 1.50
C PHE A 198 12.62 -11.72 1.93
N LYS A 199 12.84 -11.18 3.13
CA LYS A 199 12.19 -10.00 3.69
C LYS A 199 13.23 -9.09 4.32
N ILE A 200 13.21 -7.82 3.93
CA ILE A 200 14.09 -6.80 4.51
C ILE A 200 13.33 -6.11 5.64
N HIS A 201 13.78 -6.34 6.87
CA HIS A 201 13.13 -5.87 8.09
C HIS A 201 13.66 -4.49 8.52
N ASN A 202 12.79 -3.64 9.08
CA ASN A 202 13.08 -2.28 9.57
C ASN A 202 13.64 -1.28 8.53
N LEU A 203 13.54 -1.58 7.23
CA LEU A 203 14.10 -0.74 6.18
C LEU A 203 13.63 0.73 6.24
N SER A 204 12.33 0.97 6.39
CA SER A 204 11.75 2.32 6.42
C SER A 204 12.17 3.15 7.63
N MET A 205 12.59 2.52 8.72
CA MET A 205 13.05 3.21 9.93
C MET A 205 14.56 3.46 9.87
N ASN A 206 15.31 2.51 9.29
CA ASN A 206 16.74 2.42 9.54
C ASN A 206 17.63 2.71 8.33
N VAL A 207 17.10 2.88 7.13
CA VAL A 207 17.96 3.21 5.98
C VAL A 207 18.50 4.64 6.06
N SER A 208 19.79 4.82 5.85
CA SER A 208 20.41 6.13 5.82
C SER A 208 20.02 6.90 4.56
N HIS A 209 19.86 8.23 4.70
CA HIS A 209 19.61 9.10 3.55
C HIS A 209 20.76 9.06 2.54
N SER A 210 21.99 8.86 2.99
CA SER A 210 23.16 8.65 2.12
C SER A 210 23.05 7.39 1.27
N SER A 211 22.62 6.26 1.85
CA SER A 211 22.41 5.02 1.09
C SER A 211 21.31 5.17 0.05
N LEU A 212 20.22 5.88 0.38
CA LEU A 212 19.15 6.19 -0.56
C LEU A 212 19.62 7.08 -1.72
N LEU A 213 20.36 8.15 -1.42
CA LEU A 213 20.89 9.07 -2.44
C LEU A 213 21.92 8.39 -3.34
N ARG A 214 22.79 7.53 -2.78
CA ARG A 214 23.74 6.73 -3.57
C ARG A 214 23.03 5.84 -4.58
N ALA A 215 22.01 5.10 -4.14
CA ALA A 215 21.24 4.24 -5.03
C ALA A 215 20.48 5.04 -6.10
N LEU A 216 19.95 6.22 -5.74
CA LEU A 216 19.37 7.14 -6.70
C LEU A 216 20.39 7.54 -7.76
N GLY A 217 21.60 7.95 -7.36
CA GLY A 217 22.65 8.32 -8.32
C GLY A 217 22.99 7.20 -9.29
N THR A 218 23.16 5.97 -8.81
CA THR A 218 23.36 4.78 -9.68
C THR A 218 22.20 4.60 -10.66
N PHE A 219 20.95 4.79 -10.21
CA PHE A 219 19.78 4.71 -11.07
C PHE A 219 19.74 5.81 -12.13
N LEU A 220 20.10 7.05 -11.79
CA LEU A 220 20.04 8.19 -12.70
C LEU A 220 21.06 8.08 -13.85
N VAL A 221 22.23 7.48 -13.60
CA VAL A 221 23.27 7.27 -14.62
C VAL A 221 23.06 6.00 -15.46
N SER A 222 22.07 5.18 -15.13
CA SER A 222 21.75 3.96 -15.88
C SER A 222 21.40 4.29 -17.35
N PRO A 223 21.92 3.55 -18.35
CA PRO A 223 21.64 3.80 -19.76
C PRO A 223 20.15 3.80 -20.13
N PHE A 224 19.33 3.08 -19.35
CA PHE A 224 17.87 3.01 -19.56
C PHE A 224 17.13 4.28 -19.15
N VAL A 225 17.75 5.11 -18.32
CA VAL A 225 17.14 6.25 -17.63
C VAL A 225 17.82 7.57 -18.01
N ALA A 226 19.13 7.53 -18.23
CA ALA A 226 19.94 8.69 -18.58
C ALA A 226 19.30 9.51 -19.71
N ASN A 227 19.36 10.84 -19.58
CA ASN A 227 18.79 11.82 -20.51
C ASN A 227 17.25 11.80 -20.66
N ARG A 228 16.51 11.10 -19.79
CA ARG A 228 15.02 11.08 -19.82
C ARG A 228 14.36 12.04 -18.83
N PHE A 229 15.14 12.85 -18.11
CA PHE A 229 14.68 13.75 -17.06
C PHE A 229 14.27 15.16 -17.53
N HIS A 230 13.91 15.31 -18.80
CA HIS A 230 13.59 16.61 -19.40
C HIS A 230 14.72 17.64 -19.23
N LYS A 231 14.47 18.72 -18.46
CA LYS A 231 15.37 19.88 -18.27
C LYS A 231 16.27 19.77 -17.03
N LEU A 232 16.23 18.65 -16.29
CA LEU A 232 17.02 18.45 -15.07
C LEU A 232 18.21 17.53 -15.36
N SER A 233 19.38 17.87 -14.80
CA SER A 233 20.52 16.96 -14.74
C SER A 233 20.35 15.91 -13.63
N SER A 234 21.16 14.85 -13.65
CA SER A 234 21.17 13.85 -12.58
C SER A 234 21.56 14.49 -11.24
N GLU A 235 22.54 15.38 -11.27
CA GLU A 235 23.02 16.14 -10.11
C GLU A 235 21.92 17.02 -9.52
N ASP A 236 21.08 17.63 -10.37
CA ASP A 236 19.95 18.44 -9.91
C ASP A 236 18.91 17.59 -9.20
N ILE A 237 18.60 16.42 -9.73
CA ILE A 237 17.65 15.50 -9.12
C ILE A 237 18.16 15.02 -7.76
N GLU A 238 19.44 14.66 -7.66
CA GLU A 238 20.05 14.26 -6.39
C GLU A 238 20.01 15.41 -5.37
N ALA A 239 20.33 16.64 -5.79
CA ALA A 239 20.28 17.81 -4.92
C ALA A 239 18.86 18.12 -4.42
N LEU A 240 17.86 18.03 -5.32
CA LEU A 240 16.45 18.19 -4.96
C LEU A 240 15.98 17.07 -4.03
N MET A 241 16.40 15.83 -4.25
CA MET A 241 16.07 14.71 -3.38
C MET A 241 16.70 14.86 -1.99
N ALA A 242 17.95 15.30 -1.92
CA ALA A 242 18.62 15.60 -0.67
C ALA A 242 17.89 16.70 0.10
N LEU A 243 17.35 17.71 -0.60
CA LEU A 243 16.50 18.74 0.02
C LEU A 243 15.20 18.14 0.57
N VAL A 244 14.54 17.21 -0.14
CA VAL A 244 13.35 16.50 0.37
C VAL A 244 13.68 15.78 1.68
N LEU A 245 14.69 14.91 1.67
CA LEU A 245 15.06 14.08 2.81
C LEU A 245 15.46 14.90 4.05
N LYS A 246 16.16 16.02 3.85
CA LYS A 246 16.54 16.95 4.93
C LYS A 246 15.38 17.74 5.53
N ASN A 247 14.21 17.77 4.89
CA ASN A 247 13.07 18.59 5.28
C ASN A 247 11.80 17.77 5.58
N ILE A 248 12.00 16.55 6.06
CA ILE A 248 10.91 15.70 6.58
C ILE A 248 10.73 16.01 8.07
N PHE A 249 9.80 16.92 8.36
CA PHE A 249 9.44 17.31 9.72
C PHE A 249 8.11 16.68 10.17
N PHE A 250 8.00 16.43 11.47
CA PHE A 250 6.74 16.00 12.09
C PHE A 250 6.64 16.46 13.54
N THR A 251 5.41 16.47 14.06
CA THR A 251 5.13 16.76 15.47
C THR A 251 4.78 15.48 16.24
N PHE A 252 5.23 15.40 17.48
CA PHE A 252 4.84 14.36 18.42
C PHE A 252 4.87 14.94 19.84
N ASN A 253 3.80 14.75 20.61
CA ASN A 253 3.69 15.23 22.00
C ASN A 253 4.18 16.67 22.22
N LYS A 254 3.66 17.61 21.40
CA LYS A 254 4.03 19.04 21.44
C LYS A 254 5.53 19.30 21.26
N LYS A 255 6.25 18.41 20.59
CA LYS A 255 7.65 18.59 20.18
C LYS A 255 7.72 18.46 18.66
N LEU A 256 8.59 19.25 18.05
CA LEU A 256 8.92 19.21 16.63
C LEU A 256 10.17 18.37 16.42
N TYR A 257 10.10 17.45 15.46
CA TYR A 257 11.20 16.56 15.10
C TYR A 257 11.48 16.62 13.60
N ARG A 258 12.71 16.27 13.23
CA ARG A 258 13.16 16.02 11.87
C ARG A 258 13.57 14.56 11.72
N VAL A 259 13.23 13.92 10.61
CA VAL A 259 13.72 12.59 10.27
C VAL A 259 15.15 12.69 9.74
N THR A 260 16.09 12.00 10.37
CA THR A 260 17.52 11.95 9.98
C THR A 260 17.92 10.59 9.40
N LYS A 261 17.17 9.53 9.74
CA LYS A 261 17.31 8.17 9.22
C LYS A 261 15.92 7.62 8.91
N GLY A 262 15.84 6.74 7.91
CA GLY A 262 14.57 6.23 7.43
C GLY A 262 13.73 7.28 6.70
N TYR A 263 12.48 6.94 6.48
CA TYR A 263 11.53 7.77 5.74
C TYR A 263 10.06 7.41 6.08
N PRO A 264 9.12 8.36 5.96
CA PRO A 264 7.70 8.11 6.17
C PRO A 264 7.09 7.42 4.94
N LEU A 265 6.42 6.28 5.11
CA LEU A 265 5.82 5.51 4.00
C LEU A 265 4.72 6.26 3.21
N ASN A 266 4.16 7.32 3.77
CA ASN A 266 3.04 8.07 3.22
C ASN A 266 3.44 9.39 2.53
N LEU A 267 4.74 9.57 2.24
CA LEU A 267 5.26 10.56 1.32
C LEU A 267 5.55 9.84 -0.02
N PRO A 268 4.89 10.18 -1.15
CA PRO A 268 4.95 9.35 -2.37
C PRO A 268 6.37 8.99 -2.85
N ILE A 269 7.27 9.98 -2.87
CA ILE A 269 8.63 9.79 -3.38
C ILE A 269 9.48 8.82 -2.54
N THR A 270 9.20 8.67 -1.25
CA THR A 270 10.07 7.85 -0.39
C THR A 270 9.84 6.36 -0.59
N ASP A 271 8.61 5.95 -0.96
CA ASP A 271 8.36 4.57 -1.42
C ASP A 271 9.09 4.28 -2.74
N LEU A 272 9.10 5.24 -3.68
CA LEU A 272 9.86 5.10 -4.92
C LEU A 272 11.37 4.98 -4.63
N LEU A 273 11.90 5.86 -3.79
CA LEU A 273 13.32 5.89 -3.44
C LEU A 273 13.76 4.60 -2.74
N CYS A 274 12.90 4.03 -1.89
CA CYS A 274 13.11 2.71 -1.32
C CYS A 274 13.18 1.62 -2.41
N ASN A 275 12.26 1.64 -3.37
CA ASN A 275 12.26 0.65 -4.45
C ASN A 275 13.50 0.76 -5.33
N ILE A 276 14.00 1.98 -5.58
CA ILE A 276 15.29 2.24 -6.25
C ILE A 276 16.44 1.64 -5.44
N TYR A 277 16.51 1.93 -4.13
CA TYR A 277 17.52 1.37 -3.23
C TYR A 277 17.53 -0.17 -3.25
N LEU A 278 16.34 -0.80 -3.16
CA LEU A 278 16.23 -2.25 -3.19
C LEU A 278 16.61 -2.85 -4.53
N HIS A 279 16.35 -2.13 -5.64
CA HIS A 279 16.76 -2.55 -6.95
C HIS A 279 18.29 -2.51 -7.13
N ASP A 280 18.95 -1.47 -6.62
CA ASP A 280 20.43 -1.39 -6.58
C ASP A 280 21.00 -2.55 -5.75
N TRP A 281 20.50 -2.72 -4.52
CA TRP A 281 20.92 -3.76 -3.57
C TRP A 281 20.83 -5.18 -4.15
N GLN A 282 19.73 -5.52 -4.83
CA GLN A 282 19.51 -6.87 -5.37
C GLN A 282 20.28 -7.15 -6.68
N THR A 283 21.08 -6.22 -7.20
CA THR A 283 21.72 -6.34 -8.54
C THR A 283 22.59 -7.58 -8.66
N SER A 284 23.37 -7.94 -7.64
CA SER A 284 24.22 -9.14 -7.65
C SER A 284 23.39 -10.42 -7.74
N LEU A 285 22.29 -10.49 -6.99
CA LEU A 285 21.32 -11.59 -7.05
C LEU A 285 20.66 -11.66 -8.43
N LEU A 286 20.18 -10.55 -8.96
CA LEU A 286 19.55 -10.51 -10.29
C LEU A 286 20.48 -11.00 -11.41
N ARG A 287 21.78 -10.72 -11.32
CA ARG A 287 22.76 -11.30 -12.26
C ARG A 287 22.77 -12.82 -12.19
N GLN A 288 22.76 -13.39 -10.98
CA GLN A 288 22.72 -14.84 -10.78
C GLN A 288 21.40 -15.47 -11.26
N ILE A 289 20.28 -14.77 -11.07
CA ILE A 289 18.96 -15.18 -11.56
C ILE A 289 18.96 -15.21 -13.09
N HIS A 290 19.41 -14.12 -13.73
CA HIS A 290 19.40 -13.99 -15.18
C HIS A 290 20.31 -15.01 -15.86
N LEU A 291 21.53 -15.21 -15.35
CA LEU A 291 22.49 -16.18 -15.87
C LEU A 291 21.98 -17.63 -15.83
N LYS A 292 21.05 -17.94 -14.93
CA LYS A 292 20.50 -19.29 -14.73
C LYS A 292 19.04 -19.43 -15.20
N GLU A 293 18.49 -18.41 -15.85
CA GLU A 293 17.10 -18.37 -16.31
C GLU A 293 16.09 -18.71 -15.19
N LEU A 294 16.34 -18.17 -14.00
CA LEU A 294 15.50 -18.38 -12.83
C LEU A 294 14.37 -17.35 -12.77
N PHE A 295 13.27 -17.72 -12.12
CA PHE A 295 12.19 -16.80 -11.83
C PHE A 295 12.58 -15.87 -10.70
N TYR A 296 12.20 -14.60 -10.79
CA TYR A 296 12.36 -13.63 -9.71
C TYR A 296 11.20 -12.64 -9.73
N SER A 297 10.65 -12.34 -8.56
CA SER A 297 9.74 -11.21 -8.37
C SER A 297 9.83 -10.63 -6.97
N ARG A 298 9.77 -9.29 -6.88
CA ARG A 298 9.74 -8.53 -5.63
C ARG A 298 8.44 -7.74 -5.48
N TYR A 299 7.89 -7.74 -4.27
CA TYR A 299 6.79 -6.87 -3.85
C TYR A 299 7.25 -6.04 -2.66
N HIS A 300 7.51 -4.75 -2.87
CA HIS A 300 8.12 -3.87 -1.86
C HIS A 300 9.38 -4.49 -1.22
N ASN A 301 9.41 -4.68 0.10
CA ASN A 301 10.57 -5.21 0.84
C ASN A 301 10.62 -6.73 0.95
N ILE A 302 9.74 -7.46 0.24
CA ILE A 302 9.75 -8.93 0.18
C ILE A 302 9.97 -9.42 -1.25
N GLY A 303 10.75 -10.48 -1.43
CA GLY A 303 10.99 -11.08 -2.73
C GLY A 303 10.93 -12.60 -2.72
N PHE A 304 10.69 -13.15 -3.90
CA PHE A 304 10.59 -14.58 -4.19
C PHE A 304 11.40 -14.88 -5.45
N PHE A 305 12.10 -16.01 -5.47
CA PHE A 305 12.76 -16.52 -6.66
C PHE A 305 12.93 -18.03 -6.63
N THR A 306 13.12 -18.63 -7.81
CA THR A 306 13.47 -20.05 -7.94
C THR A 306 14.98 -20.23 -7.87
N TRP A 307 15.43 -21.38 -7.38
CA TRP A 307 16.85 -21.69 -7.27
C TRP A 307 17.13 -23.17 -7.58
N ASN A 308 18.06 -23.40 -8.50
CA ASN A 308 18.43 -24.73 -9.00
C ASN A 308 19.88 -25.13 -8.66
N ALA A 309 20.65 -24.25 -8.01
CA ALA A 309 22.02 -24.51 -7.60
C ALA A 309 22.07 -24.93 -6.11
N SER A 310 23.26 -25.12 -5.57
CA SER A 310 23.41 -25.54 -4.17
C SER A 310 22.85 -24.50 -3.21
N THR A 311 22.28 -24.97 -2.10
CA THR A 311 21.72 -24.13 -1.03
C THR A 311 22.83 -23.37 -0.31
N GLU A 312 24.00 -23.97 -0.11
CA GLU A 312 25.16 -23.34 0.52
C GLU A 312 25.71 -22.18 -0.32
N TYR A 313 25.57 -22.24 -1.65
CA TYR A 313 25.92 -21.10 -2.50
C TYR A 313 24.92 -19.96 -2.34
N LEU A 314 23.63 -20.28 -2.18
CA LEU A 314 22.61 -19.27 -1.96
C LEU A 314 22.72 -18.60 -0.60
N GLU A 315 23.02 -19.37 0.46
CA GLU A 315 23.24 -18.85 1.81
C GLU A 315 24.42 -17.86 1.83
N ARG A 316 25.55 -18.21 1.20
CA ARG A 316 26.67 -17.28 1.04
C ARG A 316 26.29 -15.99 0.30
N LEU A 317 25.49 -16.10 -0.76
CA LEU A 317 24.98 -14.92 -1.47
C LEU A 317 24.09 -14.05 -0.58
N PHE A 318 23.27 -14.65 0.29
CA PHE A 318 22.49 -13.91 1.27
C PHE A 318 23.35 -13.24 2.33
N ASP A 319 24.40 -13.90 2.82
CA ASP A 319 25.35 -13.30 3.76
C ASP A 319 26.07 -12.10 3.15
N GLU A 320 26.52 -12.21 1.89
CA GLU A 320 27.11 -11.10 1.13
C GLU A 320 26.11 -9.93 0.99
N LEU A 321 24.86 -10.22 0.64
CA LEU A 321 23.80 -9.20 0.53
C LEU A 321 23.49 -8.54 1.88
N GLN A 322 23.48 -9.29 2.97
CA GLN A 322 23.27 -8.77 4.33
C GLN A 322 24.38 -7.79 4.72
N GLN A 323 25.63 -8.04 4.34
CA GLN A 323 26.76 -7.13 4.62
C GLN A 323 26.67 -5.79 3.89
N THR A 324 25.91 -5.72 2.78
CA THR A 324 25.71 -4.47 2.02
C THR A 324 24.55 -3.61 2.56
N LEU A 325 23.74 -4.15 3.48
CA LEU A 325 22.67 -3.41 4.14
C LEU A 325 23.23 -2.55 5.28
N ASP A 326 22.54 -1.45 5.60
CA ASP A 326 22.88 -0.65 6.79
C ASP A 326 22.70 -1.52 8.06
N PHE A 327 23.56 -1.34 9.07
CA PHE A 327 23.70 -2.22 10.24
C PHE A 327 22.39 -2.63 10.95
N ASP A 328 21.43 -1.73 11.07
CA ASP A 328 20.15 -1.97 11.77
C ASP A 328 19.06 -2.60 10.87
N ILE A 329 19.40 -2.98 9.64
CA ILE A 329 18.51 -3.62 8.66
C ILE A 329 18.85 -5.11 8.59
N LYS A 330 17.82 -5.96 8.74
CA LYS A 330 17.98 -7.42 8.72
C LYS A 330 17.34 -8.04 7.50
N LEU A 331 18.06 -8.93 6.85
CA LEU A 331 17.60 -9.80 5.78
C LEU A 331 17.14 -11.12 6.39
N ILE A 332 15.83 -11.36 6.33
CA ILE A 332 15.22 -12.63 6.77
C ILE A 332 15.03 -13.46 5.52
N THR A 333 15.59 -14.66 5.48
CA THR A 333 15.54 -15.54 4.31
C THR A 333 14.93 -16.89 4.66
N TYR A 334 14.37 -17.55 3.66
CA TYR A 334 13.87 -18.91 3.78
C TYR A 334 14.02 -19.63 2.44
N ILE A 335 14.47 -20.88 2.48
CA ILE A 335 14.72 -21.72 1.31
C ILE A 335 14.01 -23.05 1.53
N GLY A 336 13.26 -23.51 0.53
CA GLY A 336 12.64 -24.82 0.56
C GLY A 336 11.83 -25.14 -0.68
N THR A 337 11.36 -26.37 -0.79
CA THR A 337 10.45 -26.79 -1.86
C THR A 337 9.02 -26.29 -1.66
N ARG A 338 8.70 -25.83 -0.44
CA ARG A 338 7.43 -25.22 -0.05
C ARG A 338 7.69 -23.94 0.73
N VAL A 339 7.11 -22.83 0.28
CA VAL A 339 7.28 -21.51 0.89
C VAL A 339 5.94 -20.77 1.00
N GLU A 340 5.90 -19.73 1.82
CA GLU A 340 4.77 -18.81 1.96
C GLU A 340 5.15 -17.45 1.37
N PHE A 341 4.35 -16.92 0.44
CA PHE A 341 4.61 -15.62 -0.17
C PHE A 341 3.31 -14.97 -0.65
N LEU A 342 3.12 -13.69 -0.33
CA LEU A 342 1.93 -12.89 -0.70
C LEU A 342 0.59 -13.60 -0.41
N ASN A 343 0.44 -14.17 0.79
CA ASN A 343 -0.75 -14.92 1.23
C ASN A 343 -1.04 -16.19 0.40
N ALA A 344 0.01 -16.81 -0.14
CA ALA A 344 -0.08 -18.10 -0.80
C ALA A 344 0.92 -19.08 -0.24
N VAL A 345 0.52 -20.35 -0.20
CA VAL A 345 1.43 -21.48 -0.07
C VAL A 345 1.83 -21.89 -1.48
N ILE A 346 3.13 -21.96 -1.74
CA ILE A 346 3.71 -22.27 -3.04
C ILE A 346 4.62 -23.47 -2.87
N GLU A 347 4.35 -24.54 -3.61
CA GLU A 347 4.99 -25.84 -3.45
C GLU A 347 5.42 -26.42 -4.80
N ASN A 348 6.63 -26.97 -4.84
CA ASN A 348 7.15 -27.71 -5.99
C ASN A 348 6.97 -29.21 -5.74
N VAL A 349 5.95 -29.79 -6.37
CA VAL A 349 5.68 -31.21 -6.32
C VAL A 349 6.32 -31.88 -7.52
N LYS A 350 7.60 -32.25 -7.39
CA LYS A 350 8.36 -32.98 -8.43
C LYS A 350 8.36 -32.29 -9.80
N GLY A 351 8.50 -30.97 -9.82
CA GLY A 351 8.51 -30.14 -11.03
C GLY A 351 7.14 -29.57 -11.40
N ILE A 352 6.10 -29.89 -10.63
CA ILE A 352 4.74 -29.36 -10.79
C ILE A 352 4.53 -28.27 -9.74
N LEU A 353 4.18 -27.07 -10.21
CA LEU A 353 3.82 -25.96 -9.33
C LEU A 353 2.43 -26.20 -8.73
N GLU A 354 2.37 -26.34 -7.41
CA GLU A 354 1.13 -26.36 -6.64
C GLU A 354 1.02 -25.11 -5.79
N THR A 355 -0.13 -24.43 -5.86
CA THR A 355 -0.37 -23.19 -5.13
C THR A 355 -1.76 -23.21 -4.51
N ARG A 356 -1.89 -22.62 -3.32
CA ARG A 356 -3.17 -22.44 -2.62
C ARG A 356 -3.13 -21.21 -1.74
N VAL A 357 -4.30 -20.70 -1.33
CA VAL A 357 -4.38 -19.57 -0.40
C VAL A 357 -3.79 -19.97 0.95
N TYR A 358 -2.97 -19.10 1.53
CA TYR A 358 -2.47 -19.23 2.89
C TYR A 358 -3.45 -18.56 3.86
N HIS A 359 -3.80 -19.26 4.94
CA HIS A 359 -4.51 -18.71 6.09
C HIS A 359 -3.64 -18.81 7.31
N ASN A 360 -3.39 -17.66 7.95
CA ASN A 360 -2.70 -17.61 9.21
C ASN A 360 -3.67 -18.11 10.32
N PRO A 361 -3.34 -19.19 11.06
CA PRO A 361 -4.21 -19.70 12.13
C PRO A 361 -4.49 -18.67 13.23
N ASN A 362 -3.63 -17.66 13.36
CA ASN A 362 -3.76 -16.59 14.36
C ASN A 362 -4.56 -15.38 13.86
N GLU A 363 -4.91 -15.33 12.57
CA GLU A 363 -5.75 -14.27 12.02
C GLU A 363 -7.21 -14.61 12.28
N GLN A 364 -7.92 -13.69 12.93
CA GLN A 364 -9.35 -13.88 13.11
C GLN A 364 -10.06 -13.61 11.78
N PRO A 365 -11.01 -14.46 11.37
CA PRO A 365 -11.77 -14.27 10.14
C PRO A 365 -12.80 -13.13 10.26
N PHE A 366 -12.68 -12.24 11.26
CA PHE A 366 -13.59 -11.12 11.44
C PHE A 366 -13.38 -10.10 10.33
N LEU A 367 -14.36 -10.06 9.42
CA LEU A 367 -14.50 -9.02 8.43
C LEU A 367 -15.26 -7.83 9.05
N LEU A 368 -15.30 -6.71 8.33
CA LEU A 368 -16.19 -5.60 8.66
C LEU A 368 -17.62 -6.15 8.79
N PRO A 369 -18.24 -6.06 9.98
CA PRO A 369 -19.56 -6.62 10.20
C PRO A 369 -20.57 -5.93 9.28
N TYR A 370 -21.55 -6.68 8.79
CA TYR A 370 -22.64 -6.14 7.98
C TYR A 370 -23.51 -5.23 8.88
N ALA A 371 -23.22 -3.94 8.88
CA ALA A 371 -24.03 -2.92 9.54
C ALA A 371 -24.75 -2.10 8.47
N GLU A 372 -26.02 -1.76 8.69
CA GLU A 372 -26.84 -1.07 7.67
C GLU A 372 -26.27 0.27 7.20
N ASN A 373 -25.42 0.91 8.02
CA ASN A 373 -24.76 2.18 7.69
C ASN A 373 -23.39 2.01 7.00
N HIS A 374 -22.96 0.78 6.74
CA HIS A 374 -21.74 0.55 5.97
C HIS A 374 -22.03 0.51 4.47
N PRO A 375 -21.11 1.01 3.63
CA PRO A 375 -21.30 0.97 2.19
C PRO A 375 -21.42 -0.47 1.68
N ARG A 376 -22.63 -0.84 1.23
CA ARG A 376 -22.90 -2.15 0.57
C ARG A 376 -21.90 -2.48 -0.54
N LEU A 377 -21.31 -1.45 -1.15
CA LEU A 377 -20.28 -1.55 -2.18
C LEU A 377 -18.98 -2.19 -1.68
N ARG A 378 -18.52 -1.90 -0.45
CA ARG A 378 -17.29 -2.49 0.09
C ARG A 378 -17.48 -3.96 0.44
N HIS A 379 -18.63 -4.29 1.01
CA HIS A 379 -19.03 -5.66 1.33
C HIS A 379 -19.03 -6.58 0.10
N ARG A 380 -19.68 -6.17 -1.00
CA ARG A 380 -19.67 -6.95 -2.25
C ARG A 380 -18.30 -7.03 -2.90
N GLN A 381 -17.50 -5.95 -2.82
CA GLN A 381 -16.16 -5.92 -3.40
C GLN A 381 -15.23 -6.90 -2.69
N TRP A 382 -15.27 -6.93 -1.36
CA TRP A 382 -14.45 -7.88 -0.60
C TRP A 382 -14.78 -9.33 -0.90
N PHE A 383 -16.06 -9.69 -0.95
CA PHE A 383 -16.46 -11.06 -1.33
C PHE A 383 -15.95 -11.43 -2.72
N ARG A 384 -16.14 -10.53 -3.70
CA ARG A 384 -15.64 -10.71 -5.07
C ARG A 384 -14.12 -10.82 -5.12
N TYR A 385 -13.38 -9.95 -4.43
CA TYR A 385 -11.92 -10.00 -4.41
C TYR A 385 -11.39 -11.27 -3.75
N ALA A 386 -12.06 -11.78 -2.70
CA ALA A 386 -11.70 -13.05 -2.08
C ALA A 386 -11.85 -14.22 -3.08
N LEU A 387 -12.95 -14.27 -3.84
CA LEU A 387 -13.17 -15.30 -4.86
C LEU A 387 -12.18 -15.18 -6.04
N ILE A 388 -11.89 -13.96 -6.49
CA ILE A 388 -10.87 -13.70 -7.52
C ILE A 388 -9.51 -14.21 -7.03
N ARG A 389 -9.11 -13.86 -5.80
CA ARG A 389 -7.87 -14.34 -5.17
C ARG A 389 -7.84 -15.87 -5.11
N ALA A 390 -8.92 -16.50 -4.66
CA ALA A 390 -9.04 -17.96 -4.59
C ALA A 390 -8.74 -18.61 -5.95
N GLY A 391 -9.39 -18.14 -7.02
CA GLY A 391 -9.19 -18.70 -8.35
C GLY A 391 -7.82 -18.39 -8.97
N GLN A 392 -7.21 -17.25 -8.62
CA GLN A 392 -5.86 -16.91 -9.05
C GLN A 392 -4.79 -17.75 -8.33
N TYR A 393 -5.01 -18.06 -7.04
CA TYR A 393 -4.00 -18.67 -6.18
C TYR A 393 -4.08 -20.19 -6.16
N CYS A 394 -5.27 -20.79 -6.26
CA CYS A 394 -5.41 -22.24 -6.22
C CYS A 394 -5.06 -22.85 -7.59
N SER A 395 -4.04 -23.71 -7.64
CA SER A 395 -3.66 -24.40 -8.89
C SER A 395 -4.61 -25.57 -9.19
N SER A 396 -5.17 -26.20 -8.16
CA SER A 396 -6.14 -27.30 -8.26
C SER A 396 -7.58 -26.80 -8.07
N PHE A 397 -8.54 -27.58 -8.60
CA PHE A 397 -9.96 -27.28 -8.43
C PHE A 397 -10.41 -27.58 -7.00
N GLU A 398 -9.84 -28.60 -6.38
CA GLU A 398 -10.11 -29.04 -5.03
C GLU A 398 -9.74 -27.94 -4.01
N ASP A 399 -8.53 -27.38 -4.11
CA ASP A 399 -8.10 -26.27 -3.25
C ASP A 399 -8.95 -25.01 -3.46
N PHE A 400 -9.41 -24.75 -4.69
CA PHE A 400 -10.32 -23.64 -4.98
C PHE A 400 -11.69 -23.84 -4.32
N GLU A 401 -12.24 -25.05 -4.39
CA GLU A 401 -13.53 -25.38 -3.78
C GLU A 401 -13.48 -25.28 -2.26
N ASP A 402 -12.39 -25.71 -1.64
CA ASP A 402 -12.19 -25.58 -0.20
C ASP A 402 -12.05 -24.11 0.22
N GLU A 403 -11.26 -23.32 -0.52
CA GLU A 403 -11.15 -21.87 -0.29
C GLU A 403 -12.50 -21.16 -0.49
N ARG A 404 -13.26 -21.52 -1.53
CA ARG A 404 -14.59 -20.97 -1.79
C ARG A 404 -15.52 -21.23 -0.60
N ARG A 405 -15.58 -22.47 -0.11
CA ARG A 405 -16.40 -22.83 1.08
C ARG A 405 -15.94 -22.07 2.32
N TYR A 406 -14.63 -21.92 2.52
CA TYR A 406 -14.07 -21.13 3.60
C TYR A 406 -14.52 -19.66 3.53
N ILE A 407 -14.49 -19.05 2.35
CA ILE A 407 -14.97 -17.67 2.12
C ILE A 407 -16.46 -17.57 2.45
N GLU A 408 -17.29 -18.47 1.93
CA GLU A 408 -18.74 -18.47 2.19
C GLU A 408 -19.05 -18.57 3.69
N MET A 409 -18.42 -19.52 4.38
CA MET A 409 -18.58 -19.69 5.83
C MET A 409 -18.07 -18.48 6.61
N THR A 410 -16.97 -17.87 6.17
CA THR A 410 -16.45 -16.64 6.78
C THR A 410 -17.47 -15.50 6.67
N PHE A 411 -18.09 -15.30 5.51
CA PHE A 411 -19.11 -14.25 5.37
C PHE A 411 -20.38 -14.57 6.18
N LEU A 412 -20.87 -15.80 6.16
CA LEU A 412 -22.05 -16.20 6.95
C LEU A 412 -21.83 -15.98 8.45
N THR A 413 -20.66 -16.37 8.98
CA THR A 413 -20.31 -16.19 10.41
C THR A 413 -20.13 -14.72 10.80
N ASN A 414 -19.81 -13.84 9.86
CA ASN A 414 -19.74 -12.39 10.06
C ASN A 414 -21.11 -11.67 9.90
N GLY A 415 -22.22 -12.43 9.83
CA GLY A 415 -23.58 -11.89 9.84
C GLY A 415 -24.14 -11.50 8.47
N TYR A 416 -23.52 -11.95 7.38
CA TYR A 416 -24.05 -11.77 6.03
C TYR A 416 -25.13 -12.83 5.76
N SER A 417 -26.22 -12.45 5.08
CA SER A 417 -27.30 -13.37 4.73
C SER A 417 -26.87 -14.40 3.69
N LEU A 418 -27.46 -15.61 3.71
CA LEU A 418 -27.27 -16.63 2.68
C LEU A 418 -27.56 -16.09 1.26
N ASP A 419 -28.65 -15.33 1.10
CA ASP A 419 -29.01 -14.71 -0.18
C ASP A 419 -27.90 -13.82 -0.76
N PHE A 420 -27.21 -13.06 0.10
CA PHE A 420 -26.08 -12.22 -0.29
C PHE A 420 -24.94 -13.07 -0.86
N VAL A 421 -24.59 -14.15 -0.15
CA VAL A 421 -23.50 -15.05 -0.53
C VAL A 421 -23.83 -15.74 -1.85
N GLU A 422 -25.00 -16.36 -1.96
CA GLU A 422 -25.44 -17.06 -3.17
C GLU A 422 -25.59 -16.12 -4.37
N TYR A 423 -26.12 -14.92 -4.16
CA TYR A 423 -26.23 -13.91 -5.22
C TYR A 423 -24.85 -13.52 -5.74
N HIS A 424 -23.92 -13.16 -4.84
CA HIS A 424 -22.61 -12.69 -5.26
C HIS A 424 -21.72 -13.79 -5.82
N LEU A 425 -21.88 -15.04 -5.39
CA LEU A 425 -21.23 -16.19 -6.01
C LEU A 425 -21.72 -16.39 -7.45
N ARG A 426 -23.04 -16.33 -7.68
CA ARG A 426 -23.62 -16.38 -9.03
C ARG A 426 -23.10 -15.25 -9.91
N GLN A 427 -23.02 -14.03 -9.36
CA GLN A 427 -22.48 -12.87 -10.07
C GLN A 427 -21.01 -13.05 -10.44
N PHE A 428 -20.19 -13.60 -9.53
CA PHE A 428 -18.80 -13.92 -9.81
C PHE A 428 -18.68 -14.84 -11.03
N TYR A 429 -19.41 -15.95 -11.05
CA TYR A 429 -19.38 -16.86 -12.19
C TYR A 429 -19.92 -16.21 -13.48
N SER A 430 -21.00 -15.43 -13.43
CA SER A 430 -21.53 -14.77 -14.63
C SER A 430 -20.58 -13.73 -15.24
N ILE A 431 -19.67 -13.17 -14.45
CA ILE A 431 -18.67 -12.22 -14.96
C ILE A 431 -17.60 -12.94 -15.78
N PHE A 432 -17.15 -14.11 -15.32
CA PHE A 432 -16.04 -14.84 -15.95
C PHE A 432 -16.51 -15.95 -16.91
N PHE A 433 -17.79 -16.33 -16.89
CA PHE A 433 -18.41 -17.24 -17.85
C PHE A 433 -19.45 -16.51 -18.70
N ARG A 434 -19.15 -16.28 -19.98
CA ARG A 434 -20.00 -15.53 -20.94
C ARG A 434 -21.29 -16.25 -21.37
N SER A 435 -21.54 -17.48 -20.91
CA SER A 435 -22.71 -18.25 -21.31
C SER A 435 -23.49 -18.77 -20.10
N GLU A 436 -24.81 -18.81 -20.23
CA GLU A 436 -25.76 -19.36 -19.25
C GLU A 436 -25.62 -20.87 -19.01
N TYR A 437 -24.54 -21.51 -19.49
CA TYR A 437 -24.24 -22.91 -19.24
C TYR A 437 -23.85 -23.12 -17.76
N ARG A 438 -24.93 -23.26 -16.98
CA ARG A 438 -25.07 -23.95 -15.70
C ARG A 438 -23.81 -24.00 -14.83
N ILE A 439 -23.76 -23.03 -13.92
CA ILE A 439 -23.02 -23.01 -12.64
C ILE A 439 -23.06 -24.37 -11.90
N LYS A 440 -24.02 -25.24 -12.20
CA LYS A 440 -24.24 -26.53 -11.54
C LYS A 440 -23.10 -27.56 -11.73
N ASP A 441 -22.27 -27.46 -12.78
CA ASP A 441 -21.28 -28.51 -13.08
C ASP A 441 -19.84 -27.99 -13.11
N MET A 442 -19.45 -27.20 -12.09
CA MET A 442 -18.05 -26.86 -11.90
C MET A 442 -17.21 -28.12 -11.70
N ASN A 443 -16.25 -28.34 -12.60
CA ASN A 443 -15.28 -29.41 -12.55
C ASN A 443 -13.87 -28.91 -12.89
N ARG A 444 -12.89 -29.83 -12.89
CA ARG A 444 -11.47 -29.51 -13.18
C ARG A 444 -11.27 -28.82 -14.53
N HIS A 445 -12.04 -29.18 -15.57
CA HIS A 445 -11.88 -28.60 -16.89
C HIS A 445 -12.42 -27.16 -16.95
N THR A 446 -13.64 -26.94 -16.46
CA THR A 446 -14.22 -25.59 -16.38
C THR A 446 -13.41 -24.68 -15.47
N TYR A 447 -12.78 -25.22 -14.43
CA TYR A 447 -11.92 -24.45 -13.51
C TYR A 447 -10.67 -23.92 -14.21
N ARG A 448 -10.04 -24.74 -15.07
CA ARG A 448 -8.90 -24.28 -15.87
C ARG A 448 -9.26 -23.10 -16.77
N THR A 449 -10.47 -23.11 -17.35
CA THR A 449 -10.98 -21.99 -18.14
C THR A 449 -11.19 -20.76 -17.26
N LEU A 450 -11.85 -20.89 -16.10
CA LEU A 450 -12.04 -19.81 -15.14
C LEU A 450 -10.69 -19.19 -14.72
N ARG A 451 -9.72 -20.01 -14.36
CA ARG A 451 -8.39 -19.56 -13.90
C ARG A 451 -7.66 -18.77 -14.99
N ARG A 452 -7.79 -19.17 -16.26
CA ARG A 452 -7.25 -18.40 -17.41
C ARG A 452 -7.92 -17.03 -17.54
N GLU A 453 -9.26 -16.97 -17.49
CA GLU A 453 -10.00 -15.70 -17.54
C GLU A 453 -9.63 -14.78 -16.37
N LEU A 454 -9.41 -15.35 -15.18
CA LEU A 454 -8.94 -14.59 -14.01
C LEU A 454 -7.54 -14.00 -14.18
N PHE A 455 -6.65 -14.68 -14.93
CA PHE A 455 -5.35 -14.10 -15.30
C PHE A 455 -5.48 -13.05 -16.41
N CYS A 456 -6.35 -13.25 -17.41
CA CYS A 456 -6.67 -12.21 -18.39
C CYS A 456 -7.19 -10.93 -17.71
N PHE A 457 -8.01 -11.09 -16.67
CA PHE A 457 -8.50 -9.98 -15.85
C PHE A 457 -7.36 -9.22 -15.15
N VAL A 458 -6.30 -9.90 -14.69
CA VAL A 458 -5.10 -9.23 -14.14
C VAL A 458 -4.43 -8.35 -15.21
N ASP A 459 -4.35 -8.81 -16.46
CA ASP A 459 -3.80 -8.01 -17.55
C ASP A 459 -4.68 -6.81 -17.91
N GLU A 460 -6.00 -6.95 -17.82
CA GLU A 460 -6.94 -5.85 -17.96
C GLU A 460 -6.71 -4.80 -16.86
N GLU A 461 -6.65 -5.20 -15.59
CA GLU A 461 -6.40 -4.29 -14.46
C GLU A 461 -5.07 -3.54 -14.62
N LYS A 462 -4.02 -4.23 -15.10
CA LYS A 462 -2.72 -3.60 -15.42
C LYS A 462 -2.82 -2.54 -16.51
N ARG A 463 -3.57 -2.82 -17.58
CA ARG A 463 -3.77 -1.87 -18.68
C ARG A 463 -4.56 -0.66 -18.22
N GLU A 464 -5.64 -0.87 -17.49
CA GLU A 464 -6.45 0.21 -16.92
C GLU A 464 -5.64 1.10 -15.98
N LEU A 465 -4.77 0.51 -15.15
CA LEU A 465 -3.89 1.27 -14.26
C LEU A 465 -2.90 2.15 -15.05
N LYS A 466 -2.27 1.61 -16.10
CA LYS A 466 -1.35 2.36 -16.96
C LYS A 466 -2.05 3.49 -17.71
N GLU A 467 -3.23 3.22 -18.27
CA GLU A 467 -4.05 4.22 -18.94
C GLU A 467 -4.46 5.34 -17.97
N ALA A 468 -4.91 4.97 -16.77
CA ALA A 468 -5.26 5.90 -15.70
C ALA A 468 -4.09 6.83 -15.31
N GLN A 469 -2.88 6.28 -15.19
CA GLN A 469 -1.67 7.05 -14.89
C GLN A 469 -1.32 8.01 -16.05
N GLN A 470 -1.45 7.55 -17.30
CA GLN A 470 -1.17 8.36 -18.48
C GLN A 470 -2.15 9.53 -18.62
N LEU A 471 -3.45 9.28 -18.42
CA LEU A 471 -4.48 10.32 -18.45
C LEU A 471 -4.27 11.35 -17.33
N GLN A 472 -3.89 10.91 -16.13
CA GLN A 472 -3.57 11.81 -15.03
C GLN A 472 -2.35 12.68 -15.35
N LYS A 473 -1.30 12.10 -15.94
CA LYS A 473 -0.09 12.82 -16.37
C LYS A 473 -0.39 13.89 -17.41
N ASN A 474 -1.28 13.60 -18.36
CA ASN A 474 -1.65 14.52 -19.43
C ASN A 474 -2.72 15.54 -19.00
N HIS A 475 -3.12 15.55 -17.72
CA HIS A 475 -4.23 16.36 -17.20
C HIS A 475 -5.57 16.12 -17.93
N LEU A 476 -5.74 14.93 -18.51
CA LEU A 476 -6.95 14.53 -19.25
C LEU A 476 -7.96 13.78 -18.39
N ARG A 477 -7.65 13.54 -17.11
CA ARG A 477 -8.52 12.87 -16.16
C ARG A 477 -9.11 13.84 -15.16
N ILE A 478 -10.43 13.81 -15.01
CA ILE A 478 -11.15 14.57 -13.98
C ILE A 478 -11.79 13.58 -13.00
N ASP A 479 -11.31 13.54 -11.77
CA ASP A 479 -11.91 12.76 -10.69
C ASP A 479 -12.92 13.62 -9.92
N LEU A 480 -14.21 13.32 -10.07
CA LEU A 480 -15.28 13.97 -9.33
C LEU A 480 -15.68 13.11 -8.14
N HIS A 481 -15.70 13.72 -6.95
CA HIS A 481 -16.10 13.04 -5.73
C HIS A 481 -17.43 13.56 -5.23
N TYR A 482 -18.37 12.66 -4.94
CA TYR A 482 -19.64 13.01 -4.31
C TYR A 482 -19.84 12.22 -3.01
N LEU A 483 -20.53 12.83 -2.04
CA LEU A 483 -20.96 12.13 -0.84
C LEU A 483 -22.22 11.34 -1.19
N PHE A 484 -22.14 10.02 -1.05
CA PHE A 484 -23.29 9.15 -1.26
C PHE A 484 -23.98 8.89 0.08
N ASP A 485 -25.21 9.38 0.21
CA ASP A 485 -26.03 9.20 1.41
C ASP A 485 -27.12 8.14 1.20
N TRP A 486 -27.96 8.29 0.17
CA TRP A 486 -29.01 7.30 -0.16
C TRP A 486 -29.32 7.24 -1.68
N GLY A 487 -30.01 6.18 -2.13
CA GLY A 487 -30.46 5.99 -3.53
C GLY A 487 -29.67 4.97 -4.37
N SER A 488 -29.95 4.86 -5.67
CA SER A 488 -29.21 3.95 -6.57
C SER A 488 -27.98 4.64 -7.16
N ARG A 489 -26.79 4.30 -6.68
CA ARG A 489 -25.51 4.78 -7.25
C ARG A 489 -25.39 4.45 -8.74
N CYS A 490 -25.81 3.26 -9.17
CA CYS A 490 -25.72 2.89 -10.58
C CYS A 490 -26.58 3.81 -11.45
N GLN A 491 -27.80 4.14 -11.01
CA GLN A 491 -28.67 5.07 -11.73
C GLN A 491 -28.15 6.51 -11.70
N PHE A 492 -27.59 6.96 -10.57
CA PHE A 492 -26.96 8.28 -10.49
C PHE A 492 -25.77 8.37 -11.46
N ASN A 493 -24.85 7.39 -11.40
CA ASN A 493 -23.69 7.36 -12.29
C ASN A 493 -24.14 7.28 -13.77
N ASP A 494 -25.12 6.44 -14.12
CA ASP A 494 -25.66 6.35 -15.48
C ASP A 494 -26.27 7.68 -15.96
N ARG A 495 -27.11 8.33 -15.13
CA ARG A 495 -27.67 9.64 -15.45
C ARG A 495 -26.59 10.73 -15.56
N PHE A 496 -25.60 10.71 -14.67
CA PHE A 496 -24.45 11.62 -14.74
C PHE A 496 -23.69 11.44 -16.04
N TYR A 497 -23.36 10.19 -16.42
CA TYR A 497 -22.61 9.93 -17.65
C TYR A 497 -23.42 10.24 -18.90
N LYS A 498 -24.75 10.03 -18.88
CA LYS A 498 -25.65 10.49 -19.95
C LYS A 498 -25.61 12.01 -20.08
N LEU A 499 -25.75 12.74 -18.98
CA LEU A 499 -25.69 14.20 -18.95
C LEU A 499 -24.33 14.73 -19.41
N TRP A 500 -23.25 14.13 -18.91
CA TRP A 500 -21.87 14.46 -19.28
C TRP A 500 -21.65 14.26 -20.78
N SER A 501 -22.06 13.09 -21.29
CA SER A 501 -21.95 12.78 -22.72
C SER A 501 -22.77 13.72 -23.58
N SER A 502 -23.98 14.08 -23.18
CA SER A 502 -24.85 14.95 -23.99
C SER A 502 -24.46 16.43 -23.94
N ILE A 503 -23.89 16.92 -22.85
CA ILE A 503 -23.59 18.36 -22.70
C ILE A 503 -22.15 18.67 -23.08
N ILE A 504 -21.19 17.85 -22.64
CA ILE A 504 -19.78 18.23 -22.65
C ILE A 504 -18.99 17.52 -23.76
N ASN A 505 -19.34 16.27 -24.10
CA ASN A 505 -18.74 15.63 -25.28
C ASN A 505 -19.29 16.18 -26.61
N GLU A 506 -20.47 16.82 -26.58
CA GLU A 506 -21.06 17.51 -27.73
C GLU A 506 -20.53 18.95 -27.90
N ASP A 507 -19.88 19.51 -26.88
CA ASP A 507 -19.26 20.83 -26.95
C ASP A 507 -17.98 20.77 -27.83
N PRO A 508 -17.88 21.58 -28.90
CA PRO A 508 -16.79 21.52 -29.85
C PRO A 508 -15.44 21.97 -29.28
N GLU A 509 -15.40 22.76 -28.20
CA GLU A 509 -14.16 23.09 -27.51
C GLU A 509 -13.69 21.92 -26.65
N PHE A 510 -14.59 21.34 -25.84
CA PHE A 510 -14.24 20.24 -24.92
C PHE A 510 -13.96 18.91 -25.63
N LYS A 511 -14.62 18.65 -26.76
CA LYS A 511 -14.41 17.43 -27.56
C LYS A 511 -12.96 17.27 -28.05
N ASN A 512 -12.24 18.37 -28.24
CA ASN A 512 -10.83 18.34 -28.67
C ASN A 512 -9.87 17.88 -27.57
N PHE A 513 -10.29 17.89 -26.30
CA PHE A 513 -9.43 17.54 -25.16
C PHE A 513 -9.53 16.07 -24.74
N ASP A 514 -10.47 15.29 -25.28
CA ASP A 514 -10.68 13.87 -24.95
C ASP A 514 -10.64 13.57 -23.42
N LEU A 515 -11.37 14.38 -22.66
CA LEU A 515 -11.36 14.32 -21.19
C LEU A 515 -12.11 13.09 -20.67
N LYS A 516 -11.47 12.32 -19.79
CA LYS A 516 -12.08 11.18 -19.09
C LYS A 516 -12.53 11.58 -17.69
N ILE A 517 -13.84 11.51 -17.43
CA ILE A 517 -14.39 11.75 -16.11
C ILE A 517 -14.61 10.46 -15.34
N ASN A 518 -14.09 10.42 -14.13
CA ASN A 518 -14.34 9.36 -13.19
C ASN A 518 -15.13 9.88 -11.98
N VAL A 519 -16.28 9.24 -11.71
CA VAL A 519 -17.17 9.66 -10.62
C VAL A 519 -17.05 8.67 -9.45
N ASN A 520 -16.53 9.17 -8.33
CA ASN A 520 -16.20 8.39 -7.16
C ASN A 520 -17.04 8.79 -5.94
N SER A 521 -17.80 7.85 -5.36
CA SER A 521 -18.52 8.13 -4.11
C SER A 521 -17.57 8.07 -2.91
N LYS A 522 -17.63 9.08 -2.04
CA LYS A 522 -17.04 9.05 -0.69
C LYS A 522 -18.11 8.62 0.31
N HIS A 523 -17.73 7.80 1.29
CA HIS A 523 -18.62 7.31 2.35
C HIS A 523 -18.29 7.99 3.67
N CYS A 524 -19.31 8.44 4.40
CA CYS A 524 -19.15 9.33 5.56
C CYS A 524 -18.62 8.68 6.85
N TYR A 525 -18.39 7.36 6.90
CA TYR A 525 -18.16 6.70 8.19
C TYR A 525 -16.97 5.73 8.15
N SER A 526 -15.89 6.09 8.86
CA SER A 526 -14.86 5.14 9.29
C SER A 526 -15.17 4.69 10.72
N SER A 527 -14.96 3.41 11.02
CA SER A 527 -15.17 2.86 12.37
C SER A 527 -14.31 3.58 13.43
N ASN A 528 -13.14 4.08 13.02
CA ASN A 528 -12.28 4.92 13.87
C ASN A 528 -12.92 6.26 14.21
N MET A 529 -13.64 6.91 13.27
CA MET A 529 -14.32 8.18 13.54
C MET A 529 -15.48 8.02 14.54
N LEU A 530 -16.13 6.85 14.56
CA LEU A 530 -17.18 6.52 15.53
C LEU A 530 -16.61 6.39 16.95
N LEU A 531 -15.39 5.87 17.09
CA LEU A 531 -14.71 5.69 18.37
C LEU A 531 -13.91 6.93 18.82
N SER A 532 -13.38 7.72 17.89
CA SER A 532 -12.44 8.84 18.15
C SER A 532 -13.08 10.18 18.44
N ARG A 533 -14.42 10.32 18.43
CA ARG A 533 -15.08 11.55 18.91
C ARG A 533 -14.95 11.66 20.44
N ILE A 534 -13.77 12.07 20.89
CA ILE A 534 -13.62 12.82 22.13
C ILE A 534 -14.35 14.13 21.89
N ARG A 535 -15.30 14.50 22.76
CA ARG A 535 -15.93 15.82 22.74
C ARG A 535 -14.80 16.86 22.80
N LYS A 536 -14.57 17.57 21.70
CA LYS A 536 -14.26 19.00 21.79
C LYS A 536 -15.60 19.64 22.15
N ASP A 537 -15.82 19.82 23.44
CA ASP A 537 -16.82 20.69 24.07
C ASP A 537 -16.74 20.45 25.59
N MET A 538 -15.72 21.03 26.19
CA MET A 538 -15.76 21.68 27.51
C MET A 538 -14.88 22.90 27.44
#